data_AF-A0A7V0ZAR7-F1
#
_entry.id   AF-A0A7V0ZAR7-F1
#
_cell.length_a   1.000
_cell.length_b   1.000
_cell.length_c   1.000
_cell.angle_alpha   90.00
_cell.angle_beta   90.00
_cell.angle_gamma   90.00
#
_symmetry.space_group_name_H-M   'P 1'
#
loop_
_entity.id
_entity.type
_entity.pdbx_description
1 polymer ?
#
loop_
_entity_poly.entity_id
_entity_poly.type
_entity_poly.pdbx_seq_one_letter_code
_entity_poly.pdbx_strand_id
1 'polypeptide(L)'
;EVHVYELGTMLLGDANGDGMVSADDYAAVQAGFGNTGATGLPGDANGTGTVSADDYVSVQLYFGATEGMGSVPVPEPATLSLLGAAGMMMLRRRRYIN
;
A
#
# COMPACT_ATOMS: atom_id res chain seq x y z
N GLU A 1 24.40 -15.02 -13.11
CA GLU A 1 23.03 -14.66 -13.48
C GLU A 1 22.43 -13.93 -12.28
N VAL A 2 22.26 -12.61 -12.38
CA VAL A 2 21.73 -11.80 -11.28
C VAL A 2 20.22 -11.87 -11.39
N HIS A 3 19.58 -12.71 -10.57
CA HIS A 3 18.13 -12.64 -10.39
C HIS A 3 17.85 -11.34 -9.63
N VAL A 4 17.34 -10.34 -10.35
CA VAL A 4 16.79 -9.13 -9.76
C VAL A 4 15.51 -9.60 -9.06
N TYR A 5 15.59 -9.84 -7.75
CA TYR A 5 14.39 -9.99 -6.95
C TYR A 5 13.79 -8.59 -6.94
N GLU A 6 12.81 -8.32 -7.80
CA GLU A 6 11.90 -7.21 -7.53
C GLU A 6 11.39 -7.49 -6.12
N LEU A 7 11.81 -6.65 -5.17
CA LEU A 7 11.09 -6.50 -3.92
C LEU A 7 9.78 -5.77 -4.24
N GLY A 8 9.00 -6.33 -5.17
CA GLY A 8 7.60 -5.99 -5.36
C GLY A 8 6.97 -6.31 -4.02
N THR A 9 6.48 -5.29 -3.35
CA THR A 9 5.73 -5.46 -2.12
C THR A 9 4.50 -6.25 -2.49
N MET A 10 4.50 -7.56 -2.23
CA MET A 10 3.36 -8.42 -2.54
C MET A 10 2.08 -7.78 -1.99
N LEU A 11 1.22 -7.31 -2.90
CA LEU A 11 -0.08 -6.78 -2.54
C LEU A 11 -0.96 -7.95 -2.12
N LEU A 12 -1.25 -8.05 -0.82
CA LEU A 12 -2.18 -9.07 -0.33
C LEU A 12 -3.53 -8.93 -1.05
N GLY A 13 -4.04 -10.05 -1.54
CA GLY A 13 -5.26 -10.12 -2.34
C GLY A 13 -5.04 -10.03 -3.85
N ASP A 14 -3.88 -9.58 -4.32
CA ASP A 14 -3.54 -9.52 -5.75
C ASP A 14 -3.00 -10.89 -6.19
N ALA A 15 -3.92 -11.77 -6.56
CA ALA A 15 -3.66 -13.15 -6.89
C ALA A 15 -3.16 -13.33 -8.33
N ASN A 16 -3.48 -12.39 -9.22
CA ASN A 16 -3.05 -12.39 -10.61
C ASN A 16 -1.76 -11.56 -10.85
N GLY A 17 -1.35 -10.74 -9.89
CA GLY A 17 -0.14 -9.93 -9.90
C GLY A 17 -0.22 -8.71 -10.82
N ASP A 18 -1.42 -8.17 -11.07
CA ASP A 18 -1.63 -7.01 -11.95
C ASP A 18 -1.55 -5.66 -11.23
N GLY A 19 -1.31 -5.68 -9.92
CA GLY A 19 -1.20 -4.51 -9.07
C GLY A 19 -2.55 -3.99 -8.58
N MET A 20 -3.66 -4.71 -8.79
CA MET A 20 -5.00 -4.35 -8.33
C MET A 20 -5.76 -5.56 -7.81
N VAL A 21 -6.29 -5.46 -6.59
CA VAL A 21 -7.22 -6.46 -6.06
C VAL A 21 -8.61 -6.23 -6.65
N SER A 22 -9.02 -7.08 -7.58
CA SER A 22 -10.24 -7.00 -8.37
C SER A 22 -11.00 -8.33 -8.45
N ALA A 23 -12.02 -8.38 -9.31
CA ALA A 23 -12.76 -9.61 -9.55
C ALA A 23 -11.92 -10.67 -10.27
N ASP A 24 -10.89 -10.26 -11.02
CA ASP A 24 -10.05 -11.16 -11.81
C ASP A 24 -9.13 -12.02 -10.92
N ASP A 25 -8.85 -11.58 -9.70
CA ASP A 25 -8.11 -12.35 -8.70
C ASP A 25 -8.86 -13.60 -8.24
N TYR A 26 -10.19 -13.52 -8.12
CA TYR A 26 -11.00 -14.70 -7.82
C TYR A 26 -10.81 -15.78 -8.90
N ALA A 27 -10.68 -15.39 -10.17
CA ALA A 27 -10.44 -16.33 -11.26
C ALA A 27 -9.02 -16.92 -11.19
N ALA A 28 -8.01 -16.14 -10.77
CA ALA A 28 -6.66 -16.63 -10.54
C ALA A 28 -6.60 -17.66 -9.39
N VAL A 29 -7.24 -17.38 -8.26
CA VAL A 29 -7.36 -18.34 -7.14
C VAL A 29 -8.07 -19.62 -7.61
N GLN A 30 -9.16 -19.48 -8.38
CA GLN A 30 -9.91 -20.63 -8.89
C GLN A 30 -9.08 -21.49 -9.85
N ALA A 31 -8.31 -20.86 -10.75
CA ALA A 31 -7.45 -21.56 -11.69
C ALA A 31 -6.28 -22.28 -11.00
N GLY A 32 -5.79 -21.73 -9.89
CA GLY A 32 -4.67 -22.28 -9.12
C GLY A 32 -5.06 -23.25 -8.01
N PHE A 33 -6.36 -23.44 -7.72
CA PHE A 33 -6.80 -24.10 -6.49
C PHE A 33 -6.18 -25.48 -6.25
N GLY A 34 -5.54 -25.65 -5.10
CA GLY A 34 -4.82 -26.86 -4.71
C GLY A 34 -3.35 -26.90 -5.12
N ASN A 35 -2.86 -25.93 -5.88
CA ASN A 35 -1.44 -25.83 -6.21
C ASN A 35 -0.61 -25.46 -4.97
N THR A 36 0.61 -25.98 -4.93
CA THR A 36 1.59 -25.71 -3.86
C THR A 36 2.96 -25.43 -4.45
N GLY A 37 3.79 -24.66 -3.73
CA GLY A 37 5.11 -24.24 -4.19
C GLY A 37 5.71 -23.14 -3.33
N ALA A 38 6.59 -22.34 -3.92
CA ALA A 38 7.12 -21.14 -3.27
C ALA A 38 6.05 -20.04 -3.18
N THR A 39 6.24 -19.05 -2.31
CA THR A 39 5.35 -17.87 -2.24
C THR A 39 5.35 -17.10 -3.57
N GLY A 40 4.21 -16.53 -3.96
CA GLY A 40 4.05 -15.81 -5.23
C GLY A 40 3.64 -16.70 -6.40
N LEU A 41 3.01 -17.84 -6.11
CA LEU A 41 2.33 -18.64 -7.13
C LEU A 41 1.12 -17.87 -7.65
N PRO A 42 0.79 -17.98 -8.95
CA PRO A 42 -0.49 -17.50 -9.45
C PRO A 42 -1.65 -18.12 -8.65
N GLY A 43 -2.50 -17.26 -8.08
CA GLY A 43 -3.60 -17.67 -7.19
C GLY A 43 -3.28 -17.70 -5.69
N ASP A 44 -2.02 -17.58 -5.27
CA ASP A 44 -1.61 -17.54 -3.84
C ASP A 44 -1.73 -16.10 -3.30
N ALA A 45 -2.96 -15.63 -3.17
CA ALA A 45 -3.31 -14.26 -2.79
C ALA A 45 -2.88 -13.88 -1.37
N ASN A 46 -2.58 -14.87 -0.51
CA ASN A 46 -2.10 -14.64 0.86
C ASN A 46 -0.60 -14.92 1.06
N GLY A 47 0.11 -15.40 0.02
CA GLY A 47 1.54 -15.62 0.06
C GLY A 47 1.98 -16.76 0.97
N THR A 48 1.15 -17.80 1.11
CA THR A 48 1.47 -18.98 1.93
C THR A 48 2.17 -20.08 1.16
N GLY A 49 2.28 -19.96 -0.17
CA GLY A 49 2.80 -21.01 -1.05
C GLY A 49 1.80 -22.13 -1.32
N THR A 50 0.52 -21.93 -0.98
CA THR A 50 -0.58 -22.88 -1.22
C THR A 50 -1.81 -22.11 -1.68
N VAL A 51 -2.35 -22.46 -2.84
CA VAL A 51 -3.61 -21.87 -3.31
C VAL A 51 -4.79 -22.64 -2.70
N SER A 52 -5.54 -21.97 -1.84
CA SER A 52 -6.54 -22.53 -0.95
C SER A 52 -7.79 -21.65 -0.83
N ALA A 53 -8.72 -22.03 0.05
CA ALA A 53 -9.89 -21.21 0.30
C ALA A 53 -9.57 -19.89 1.02
N ASP A 54 -8.46 -19.83 1.76
CA ASP A 54 -8.04 -18.64 2.49
C ASP A 54 -7.56 -17.53 1.54
N ASP A 55 -7.18 -17.86 0.31
CA ASP A 55 -6.82 -16.90 -0.72
C ASP A 55 -8.03 -16.10 -1.18
N TYR A 56 -9.21 -16.73 -1.31
CA TYR A 56 -10.44 -16.00 -1.59
C TYR A 56 -10.80 -14.99 -0.49
N VAL A 57 -10.49 -15.33 0.77
CA VAL A 57 -10.68 -14.41 1.90
C VAL A 57 -9.69 -13.25 1.78
N SER A 58 -8.45 -13.50 1.36
CA SER A 58 -7.46 -12.44 1.08
C SER A 58 -7.97 -11.47 0.01
N VAL A 59 -8.41 -11.97 -1.15
CA VAL A 59 -8.99 -11.13 -2.22
C VAL A 59 -10.16 -10.30 -1.69
N GLN A 60 -11.05 -10.89 -0.88
CA GLN A 60 -12.20 -10.20 -0.31
C GLN A 60 -11.79 -9.08 0.67
N LEU A 61 -10.81 -9.35 1.53
CA LEU A 61 -10.36 -8.40 2.55
C LEU A 61 -9.70 -7.16 1.94
N TYR A 62 -8.99 -7.34 0.84
CA TYR A 62 -8.23 -6.27 0.19
C TYR A 62 -8.87 -5.74 -1.10
N PHE A 63 -10.12 -6.12 -1.39
CA PHE A 63 -10.81 -5.74 -2.62
C PHE A 63 -10.78 -4.23 -2.89
N GLY A 64 -10.33 -3.85 -4.08
CA GLY A 64 -10.14 -2.45 -4.50
C GLY A 64 -8.81 -1.83 -4.08
N ALA A 65 -7.93 -2.56 -3.38
CA ALA A 65 -6.56 -2.11 -3.14
C ALA A 65 -5.75 -2.10 -4.44
N THR A 66 -4.84 -1.14 -4.58
CA THR A 66 -3.94 -1.04 -5.74
C THR A 66 -2.52 -0.74 -5.28
N GLU A 67 -1.54 -1.33 -5.94
CA GLU A 67 -0.13 -1.00 -5.75
C GLU A 67 0.10 0.49 -6.06
N GLY A 68 0.94 1.15 -5.26
CA GLY A 68 1.24 2.57 -5.47
C GLY A 68 0.29 3.56 -4.79
N MET A 69 -0.68 3.12 -3.99
CA MET A 69 -1.28 3.95 -2.92
C MET A 69 -0.29 4.15 -1.75
N GLY A 70 0.97 4.47 -2.08
CA GLY A 70 1.88 5.05 -1.11
C GLY A 70 1.38 6.43 -0.70
N SER A 71 1.73 6.85 0.52
CA SER A 71 1.45 8.20 1.01
C SER A 71 1.88 9.23 -0.03
N VAL A 72 0.91 9.85 -0.72
CA VAL A 72 1.21 11.03 -1.53
C VAL A 72 1.79 12.05 -0.57
N PRO A 73 2.98 12.63 -0.82
CA PRO A 73 3.53 13.65 0.05
C PRO A 73 2.53 14.80 0.12
N VAL A 74 1.80 14.87 1.22
CA VAL A 74 0.88 15.96 1.50
C VAL A 74 1.78 17.13 1.88
N PRO A 75 1.74 18.27 1.16
CA PRO A 75 2.48 19.45 1.56
C PRO A 75 2.11 19.77 3.01
N GLU A 76 3.11 19.87 3.89
CA GLU A 76 2.86 20.15 5.30
C GLU A 76 1.95 21.40 5.41
N PRO A 77 0.90 21.37 6.25
CA PRO A 77 0.04 22.54 6.42
C PRO A 77 0.88 23.75 6.82
N ALA A 78 0.81 24.84 6.05
CA ALA A 78 1.55 26.09 6.34
C ALA A 78 1.16 26.76 7.67
N THR A 79 0.29 26.14 8.46
CA THR A 79 -0.21 26.62 9.75
C THR A 79 0.91 26.84 10.75
N LEU A 80 1.88 25.91 10.87
CA LEU A 80 3.01 26.08 11.79
C LEU A 80 3.92 27.25 11.39
N SER A 81 4.20 27.40 10.10
CA SER A 81 4.99 28.51 9.58
C SER A 81 4.31 29.86 9.80
N LEU A 82 2.99 29.93 9.58
CA LEU A 82 2.19 31.14 9.83
C LEU A 82 2.11 31.47 11.32
N LEU A 83 1.91 30.48 12.18
CA LEU A 83 1.85 30.68 13.63
C LEU A 83 3.21 31.16 14.18
N GLY A 84 4.31 30.58 13.67
CA GLY A 84 5.66 31.01 13.99
C GLY A 84 5.95 32.44 13.54
N ALA A 85 5.59 32.78 12.30
CA ALA A 85 5.76 34.14 11.77
C ALA A 85 4.93 35.17 12.54
N ALA A 86 3.66 34.86 12.84
CA ALA A 86 2.78 35.71 13.64
C ALA A 86 3.32 35.91 15.06
N GLY A 87 3.78 34.84 15.71
CA GLY A 87 4.41 34.89 17.04
C GLY A 87 5.65 35.79 17.05
N MET A 88 6.54 35.63 16.06
CA MET A 88 7.74 36.49 15.92
C MET A 88 7.36 37.96 15.71
N MET A 89 6.34 38.24 14.90
CA MET A 89 5.87 39.60 14.65
C MET A 89 5.29 40.26 15.90
N MET A 90 4.51 39.51 16.70
CA MET A 90 3.96 39.99 17.97
C MET A 90 5.06 40.26 19.01
N LEU A 91 6.07 39.39 19.10
CA LEU A 91 7.21 39.57 20.00
C LEU A 91 8.06 40.80 19.61
N ARG A 92 8.24 41.05 18.31
CA ARG A 92 8.92 42.27 17.82
C ARG A 92 8.15 43.54 18.15
N ARG A 93 6.83 43.54 17.99
CA ARG A 93 5.98 44.69 18.34
C ARG A 93 6.04 45.04 19.83
N ARG A 94 6.08 44.03 20.70
CA ARG A 94 6.14 44.23 22.17
C ARG A 94 7.45 44.86 22.65
N ARG A 95 8.53 44.74 21.86
CA ARG A 95 9.84 45.36 22.17
C ARG A 95 9.96 46.82 21.73
N TYR A 96 9.07 47.30 20.86
CA TYR A 96 9.08 48.69 20.36
C TYR A 96 8.19 49.65 21.17
N ILE A 97 7.36 49.14 22.08
CA ILE A 97 6.37 49.93 22.85
C ILE A 97 6.83 50.18 24.31
N ASN A 98 8.02 49.72 24.69
CA ASN A 98 8.72 50.10 25.94
C ASN A 98 9.89 51.01 25.61
#